data_AF-A0A934M739-F1
#
_entry.id   AF-A0A934M739-F1
#
_cell.length_a   1.000
_cell.length_b   1.000
_cell.length_c   1.000
_cell.angle_alpha   90.00
_cell.angle_beta   90.00
_cell.angle_gamma   90.00
#
_symmetry.space_group_name_H-M   'P 1'
#
loop_
_entity.id
_entity.type
_entity.pdbx_description
1 polymer ?
#
loop_
_entity_poly.entity_id
_entity_poly.type
_entity_poly.pdbx_seq_one_letter_code
_entity_poly.pdbx_strand_id
1 'polypeptide(L)'
;MKRFTKRLTTVSMVVALLISVSGCSFGNKTSKTNNDTKQSSQNTQNNNGPKLEQDVKRTEQLKKEKEIIDGQVYVQSNMVTATMIIKDNVKESDGKALADKYAKDLKASYKDMKVNVQAVQKGKNIANITLEK
;
A
#
# COMPACT_ATOMS: atom_id res chain seq x y z
N MET A 1 23.24 24.07 31.04
CA MET A 1 23.01 23.67 32.46
C MET A 1 21.82 24.49 32.96
N LYS A 2 20.73 24.02 33.56
CA LYS A 2 20.36 22.80 34.30
C LYS A 2 18.83 22.60 34.15
N ARG A 3 18.41 21.35 33.93
CA ARG A 3 17.06 20.84 34.24
C ARG A 3 16.88 20.79 35.76
N PHE A 4 15.68 20.91 36.32
CA PHE A 4 15.16 20.24 37.56
C PHE A 4 13.69 20.67 37.80
N THR A 5 12.70 19.86 37.42
CA THR A 5 11.86 18.98 38.27
C THR A 5 11.19 19.63 39.50
N LYS A 6 9.84 19.63 39.52
CA LYS A 6 9.05 19.49 40.75
C LYS A 6 8.00 18.38 40.57
N ARG A 7 8.08 17.40 41.46
CA ARG A 7 7.09 16.36 41.73
C ARG A 7 6.01 16.93 42.66
N LEU A 8 4.75 16.51 42.54
CA LEU A 8 3.94 15.91 43.62
C LEU A 8 2.52 15.59 43.09
N THR A 9 2.22 14.35 42.72
CA THR A 9 1.47 13.32 43.49
C THR A 9 0.03 13.66 43.88
N THR A 10 -0.95 12.96 43.27
CA THR A 10 -2.08 12.40 44.03
C THR A 10 -2.57 11.11 43.35
N VAL A 11 -2.52 10.03 44.13
CA VAL A 11 -3.01 8.67 43.87
C VAL A 11 -4.48 8.62 44.27
N SER A 12 -5.36 8.05 43.44
CA SER A 12 -6.68 7.49 43.83
C SER A 12 -7.36 6.96 42.55
N MET A 13 -8.05 5.83 42.44
CA MET A 13 -8.24 4.60 43.20
C MET A 13 -9.08 3.70 42.25
N VAL A 14 -8.79 2.41 42.28
CA VAL A 14 -9.39 1.26 41.57
C VAL A 14 -10.93 1.22 41.56
N VAL A 15 -11.58 0.80 40.46
CA VAL A 15 -12.77 -0.12 40.35
C VAL A 15 -12.93 -0.49 38.84
N ALA A 16 -12.45 -1.64 38.33
CA ALA A 16 -13.05 -2.98 38.26
C ALA A 16 -14.26 -3.17 37.30
N LEU A 17 -14.05 -4.04 36.29
CA LEU A 17 -14.98 -4.93 35.55
C LEU A 17 -16.24 -4.32 34.88
N LEU A 18 -16.59 -4.67 33.64
CA LEU A 18 -17.17 -5.97 33.28
C LEU A 18 -16.87 -6.38 31.83
N ILE A 19 -16.51 -7.66 31.72
CA ILE A 19 -16.35 -8.44 30.50
C ILE A 19 -17.72 -9.01 30.14
N SER A 20 -18.19 -8.82 28.91
CA SER A 20 -19.28 -9.62 28.34
C SER A 20 -18.81 -10.22 27.02
N VAL A 21 -18.21 -11.41 27.13
CA VAL A 21 -18.01 -12.33 25.99
C VAL A 21 -19.27 -13.16 25.88
N SER A 22 -20.13 -12.82 24.92
CA SER A 22 -21.20 -13.71 24.48
C SER A 22 -20.61 -14.66 23.44
N GLY A 23 -20.28 -15.86 23.90
CA GLY A 23 -19.98 -16.99 23.03
C GLY A 23 -21.24 -17.63 22.46
N CYS A 24 -21.06 -18.34 21.34
CA CYS A 24 -21.75 -19.54 20.85
C CYS A 24 -21.42 -19.67 19.34
N SER A 25 -21.22 -20.82 18.72
CA SER A 25 -21.06 -22.20 19.17
C SER A 25 -20.66 -23.01 17.92
N PHE A 26 -19.68 -23.90 18.10
CA PHE A 26 -19.36 -25.12 17.36
C PHE A 26 -19.95 -25.39 15.96
N GLY A 27 -19.04 -25.55 14.98
CA GLY A 27 -19.22 -26.33 13.76
C GLY A 27 -17.90 -27.05 13.42
N ASN A 28 -17.74 -28.26 13.93
CA ASN A 28 -16.53 -29.08 13.87
C ASN A 28 -16.39 -29.78 12.50
N LYS A 29 -15.34 -29.50 11.72
CA LYS A 29 -14.72 -30.48 10.80
C LYS A 29 -13.21 -30.28 10.77
N THR A 30 -12.54 -31.07 11.62
CA THR A 30 -11.14 -31.42 11.54
C THR A 30 -10.84 -32.13 10.22
N SER A 31 -9.95 -31.55 9.41
CA SER A 31 -9.00 -32.31 8.59
C SER A 31 -7.64 -31.68 8.82
N LYS A 32 -6.83 -32.41 9.57
CA LYS A 32 -5.47 -32.07 9.94
C LYS A 32 -4.55 -32.31 8.73
N THR A 33 -3.44 -31.57 8.69
CA THR A 33 -2.11 -32.04 8.28
C THR A 33 -1.57 -31.58 6.91
N ASN A 34 -0.65 -30.61 7.04
CA ASN A 34 0.70 -30.53 6.46
C ASN A 34 1.00 -29.63 5.25
N ASN A 35 1.96 -28.74 5.56
CA ASN A 35 3.15 -28.33 4.81
C ASN A 35 3.01 -27.47 3.55
N ASP A 36 3.76 -26.37 3.60
CA ASP A 36 4.40 -25.65 2.50
C ASP A 36 3.59 -25.53 1.21
N THR A 37 2.89 -24.41 1.02
CA THR A 37 2.67 -23.91 -0.33
C THR A 37 2.58 -22.38 -0.34
N LYS A 38 3.48 -21.79 -1.14
CA LYS A 38 3.44 -20.46 -1.73
C LYS A 38 2.05 -19.82 -1.71
N GLN A 39 1.98 -18.62 -1.15
CA GLN A 39 0.82 -17.73 -1.17
C GLN A 39 0.47 -17.32 -2.61
N SER A 40 -0.22 -18.21 -3.34
CA SER A 40 -1.02 -17.86 -4.51
C SER A 40 -2.38 -17.42 -4.00
N SER A 41 -2.56 -16.10 -3.87
CA SER A 41 -3.86 -15.51 -3.61
C SER A 41 -4.67 -15.54 -4.90
N GLN A 42 -5.23 -16.72 -5.21
CA GLN A 42 -6.21 -16.88 -6.28
C GLN A 42 -7.58 -16.54 -5.70
N ASN A 43 -7.91 -15.25 -5.67
CA ASN A 43 -9.27 -14.79 -5.39
C ASN A 43 -10.13 -15.02 -6.64
N THR A 44 -10.86 -16.12 -6.65
CA THR A 44 -11.96 -16.37 -7.59
C THR A 44 -13.08 -15.40 -7.29
N GLN A 45 -13.04 -14.22 -7.91
CA GLN A 45 -14.16 -13.29 -7.92
C GLN A 45 -14.67 -13.13 -9.35
N ASN A 46 -15.80 -13.78 -9.61
CA ASN A 46 -16.66 -13.54 -10.75
C ASN A 46 -16.89 -12.01 -10.89
N ASN A 47 -16.33 -11.39 -11.92
CA ASN A 47 -16.40 -9.95 -12.15
C ASN A 47 -16.57 -9.68 -13.64
N ASN A 48 -17.77 -9.25 -14.06
CA ASN A 48 -18.05 -8.67 -15.37
C ASN A 48 -17.42 -7.26 -15.54
N GLY A 49 -16.34 -6.96 -14.80
CA GLY A 49 -15.59 -5.71 -14.86
C GLY A 49 -14.30 -5.86 -15.67
N PRO A 50 -13.71 -4.75 -16.14
CA PRO A 50 -12.45 -4.77 -16.87
C PRO A 50 -11.37 -5.42 -16.00
N LYS A 51 -10.74 -6.46 -16.54
CA LYS A 51 -9.72 -7.26 -15.88
C LYS A 51 -8.55 -6.37 -15.47
N LEU A 52 -8.20 -6.43 -14.19
CA LEU A 52 -7.02 -5.79 -13.64
C LEU A 52 -5.81 -6.70 -13.90
N GLU A 53 -4.85 -6.22 -14.67
CA GLU A 53 -3.63 -6.96 -15.00
C GLU A 53 -2.40 -6.26 -14.46
N GLN A 54 -1.71 -6.88 -13.50
CA GLN A 54 -0.48 -6.32 -12.97
C GLN A 54 0.67 -6.49 -13.98
N ASP A 55 1.44 -5.41 -14.22
CA ASP A 55 2.73 -5.54 -14.87
C ASP A 55 3.79 -5.93 -13.83
N VAL A 56 4.07 -7.23 -13.74
CA VAL A 56 4.99 -7.81 -12.77
C VAL A 56 6.40 -7.22 -12.93
N LYS A 57 6.89 -7.10 -14.17
CA LYS A 57 8.25 -6.60 -14.45
C LYS A 57 8.42 -5.16 -13.99
N ARG A 58 7.49 -4.28 -14.36
CA ARG A 58 7.53 -2.86 -13.99
C ARG A 58 7.28 -2.67 -12.49
N THR A 59 6.41 -3.50 -11.89
CA THR A 59 6.21 -3.51 -10.44
C THR A 59 7.49 -3.88 -9.69
N GLU A 60 8.19 -4.93 -10.11
CA GLU A 60 9.46 -5.31 -9.49
C GLU A 60 10.55 -4.25 -9.67
N GLN A 61 10.58 -3.58 -10.82
CA GLN A 61 11.50 -2.44 -11.04
C GLN A 61 11.19 -1.29 -10.09
N LEU A 62 9.92 -0.93 -9.95
CA LEU A 62 9.47 0.12 -9.03
C LEU A 62 9.84 -0.17 -7.58
N LYS A 63 9.64 -1.42 -7.12
CA LYS A 63 10.00 -1.84 -5.76
C LYS A 63 11.50 -1.84 -5.46
N LYS A 64 12.36 -1.81 -6.50
CA LYS A 64 13.82 -1.75 -6.34
C LYS A 64 14.34 -0.31 -6.20
N GLU A 65 13.52 0.71 -6.46
CA GLU A 65 13.91 2.10 -6.26
C GLU A 65 14.16 2.38 -4.78
N LYS A 66 15.31 2.98 -4.46
CA LYS A 66 15.74 3.17 -3.07
C LYS A 66 14.85 4.16 -2.30
N GLU A 67 14.13 5.02 -2.99
CA GLU A 67 13.21 6.02 -2.46
C GLU A 67 11.82 5.46 -2.13
N ILE A 68 11.51 4.25 -2.59
CA ILE A 68 10.17 3.64 -2.51
C ILE A 68 10.10 2.64 -1.35
N ILE A 69 8.98 2.64 -0.63
CA ILE A 69 8.62 1.63 0.38
C ILE A 69 7.94 0.46 -0.32
N ASP A 70 6.92 0.76 -1.13
CA ASP A 70 6.18 -0.21 -1.91
C ASP A 70 5.52 0.46 -3.12
N GLY A 71 5.07 -0.34 -4.08
CA GLY A 71 4.34 0.16 -5.23
C GLY A 71 3.86 -0.96 -6.15
N GLN A 72 3.03 -0.57 -7.11
CA GLN A 72 2.49 -1.49 -8.12
C GLN A 72 2.27 -0.75 -9.44
N VAL A 73 2.51 -1.46 -10.54
CA VAL A 73 2.11 -1.04 -11.87
C VAL A 73 1.07 -2.02 -12.39
N TYR A 74 -0.07 -1.51 -12.84
CA TYR A 74 -1.16 -2.33 -13.36
C TYR A 74 -1.84 -1.67 -14.55
N VAL A 75 -2.53 -2.49 -15.32
CA VAL A 75 -3.29 -2.13 -16.50
C VAL A 75 -4.76 -2.44 -16.24
N GLN A 76 -5.61 -1.45 -16.48
CA GLN A 76 -7.06 -1.60 -16.37
C GLN A 76 -7.73 -0.62 -17.35
N SER A 77 -8.75 -1.06 -18.09
CA SER A 77 -9.60 -0.17 -18.92
C SER A 77 -8.82 0.75 -19.87
N ASN A 78 -7.82 0.23 -20.58
CA ASN A 78 -6.93 1.00 -21.48
C ASN A 78 -6.10 2.11 -20.78
N MET A 79 -5.88 1.97 -19.47
CA MET A 79 -5.03 2.84 -18.67
C MET A 79 -3.95 2.02 -17.97
N VAL A 80 -2.72 2.51 -18.01
CA VAL A 80 -1.62 2.00 -17.18
C VAL A 80 -1.47 2.91 -15.97
N THR A 81 -1.56 2.32 -14.78
CA THR A 81 -1.44 3.05 -13.52
C THR A 81 -0.23 2.57 -12.74
N ALA A 82 0.61 3.49 -12.29
CA ALA A 82 1.64 3.23 -11.29
C ALA A 82 1.31 3.93 -9.98
N THR A 83 1.26 3.17 -8.89
CA THR A 83 1.12 3.71 -7.54
C THR A 83 2.41 3.44 -6.77
N MET A 84 2.96 4.48 -6.13
CA MET A 84 4.19 4.38 -5.35
C MET A 84 4.04 5.03 -3.98
N ILE A 85 4.55 4.36 -2.95
CA ILE A 85 4.67 4.88 -1.59
C ILE A 85 6.12 5.31 -1.39
N ILE A 86 6.34 6.62 -1.24
CA ILE A 86 7.66 7.23 -1.08
C ILE A 86 8.05 7.20 0.40
N LYS A 87 9.34 6.92 0.69
CA LYS A 87 9.89 6.96 2.04
C LYS A 87 9.78 8.36 2.66
N ASP A 88 9.55 8.41 3.96
CA ASP A 88 9.31 9.66 4.69
C ASP A 88 10.52 10.61 4.76
N ASN A 89 11.73 10.07 4.57
CA ASN A 89 13.00 10.81 4.57
C ASN A 89 13.41 11.35 3.20
N VAL A 90 12.68 11.02 2.14
CA VAL A 90 12.89 11.57 0.79
C VAL A 90 12.29 12.97 0.73
N LYS A 91 12.96 13.91 0.06
CA LYS A 91 12.37 15.24 -0.14
C LYS A 91 11.15 15.13 -1.03
N GLU A 92 10.10 15.88 -0.72
CA GLU A 92 8.85 15.85 -1.50
C GLU A 92 9.11 16.19 -2.99
N SER A 93 10.03 17.11 -3.27
CA SER A 93 10.48 17.45 -4.64
C SER A 93 11.03 16.24 -5.39
N ASP A 94 11.80 15.40 -4.72
CA ASP A 94 12.46 14.25 -5.32
C ASP A 94 11.43 13.14 -5.55
N GLY A 95 10.47 12.97 -4.64
CA GLY A 95 9.32 12.09 -4.83
C GLY A 95 8.43 12.51 -6.01
N LYS A 96 8.18 13.82 -6.17
CA LYS A 96 7.47 14.37 -7.33
C LYS A 96 8.24 14.15 -8.64
N ALA A 97 9.55 14.38 -8.63
CA ALA A 97 10.41 14.13 -9.80
C ALA A 97 10.45 12.65 -10.19
N LEU A 98 10.48 11.74 -9.20
CA LEU A 98 10.40 10.31 -9.45
C LEU A 98 9.07 9.91 -10.11
N ALA A 99 7.95 10.44 -9.61
CA ALA A 99 6.63 10.21 -10.21
C ALA A 99 6.56 10.69 -11.67
N ASP A 100 7.10 11.88 -11.96
CA ASP A 100 7.16 12.44 -13.32
C ASP A 100 8.04 11.59 -14.26
N LYS A 101 9.21 11.14 -13.79
CA LYS A 101 10.07 10.20 -14.53
C LYS A 101 9.29 8.92 -14.89
N TYR A 102 8.62 8.30 -13.93
CA TYR A 102 7.84 7.08 -14.17
C TYR A 102 6.66 7.33 -15.12
N ALA A 103 5.99 8.48 -15.04
CA ALA A 103 4.90 8.81 -15.98
C ALA A 103 5.41 8.85 -17.42
N LYS A 104 6.56 9.49 -17.66
CA LYS A 104 7.20 9.57 -18.97
C LYS A 104 7.68 8.19 -19.46
N ASP A 105 8.33 7.42 -18.60
CA ASP A 105 8.84 6.08 -18.93
C ASP A 105 7.71 5.10 -19.28
N LEU A 106 6.59 5.17 -18.55
CA LEU A 106 5.39 4.41 -18.85
C LEU A 106 4.77 4.89 -20.17
N LYS A 107 4.63 6.20 -20.39
CA LYS A 107 4.06 6.72 -21.64
C LYS A 107 4.88 6.32 -22.88
N ALA A 108 6.21 6.28 -22.76
CA ALA A 108 7.09 5.79 -23.82
C ALA A 108 6.86 4.30 -24.15
N SER A 109 6.46 3.51 -23.14
CA SER A 109 6.26 2.06 -23.24
C SER A 109 4.84 1.68 -23.66
N TYR A 110 3.84 2.48 -23.26
CA TYR A 110 2.41 2.26 -23.54
C TYR A 110 1.85 3.44 -24.33
N LYS A 111 2.33 3.61 -25.56
CA LYS A 111 2.03 4.79 -26.39
C LYS A 111 0.54 5.00 -26.63
N ASP A 112 -0.22 3.94 -26.85
CA ASP A 112 -1.64 3.99 -27.17
C ASP A 112 -2.58 3.97 -25.95
N MET A 113 -2.02 4.09 -24.75
CA MET A 113 -2.75 4.01 -23.50
C MET A 113 -2.69 5.33 -22.74
N LYS A 114 -3.70 5.56 -21.90
CA LYS A 114 -3.64 6.59 -20.88
C LYS A 114 -2.68 6.15 -19.78
N VAL A 115 -1.87 7.05 -19.25
CA VAL A 115 -0.96 6.76 -18.14
C VAL A 115 -1.37 7.58 -16.93
N ASN A 116 -1.47 6.94 -15.77
CA ASN A 116 -1.66 7.60 -14.49
C ASN A 116 -0.54 7.20 -13.52
N VAL A 117 0.06 8.17 -12.83
CA VAL A 117 1.08 7.91 -11.81
C VAL A 117 0.72 8.65 -10.54
N GLN A 118 0.64 7.92 -9.44
CA GLN A 118 0.32 8.43 -8.12
C GLN A 118 1.46 8.17 -7.15
N ALA A 119 1.93 9.21 -6.48
CA ALA A 119 2.91 9.12 -5.41
C ALA A 119 2.30 9.54 -4.09
N VAL A 120 2.45 8.68 -3.08
CA VAL A 120 1.97 8.91 -1.72
C VAL A 120 3.16 9.00 -0.78
N GLN A 121 3.19 10.01 0.09
CA GLN A 121 4.20 10.17 1.14
C GLN A 121 3.51 10.60 2.43
N LYS A 122 3.83 9.99 3.57
CA LYS A 122 3.18 10.29 4.87
C LYS A 122 1.64 10.27 4.80
N GLY A 123 1.09 9.34 4.03
CA GLY A 123 -0.36 9.20 3.81
C GLY A 123 -1.00 10.29 2.95
N LYS A 124 -0.21 11.20 2.34
CA LYS A 124 -0.70 12.26 1.44
C LYS A 124 -0.31 11.97 0.00
N ASN A 125 -1.24 12.19 -0.93
CA ASN A 125 -0.90 12.20 -2.35
C ASN A 125 -0.03 13.45 -2.63
N ILE A 126 1.23 13.22 -2.99
CA ILE A 126 2.19 14.29 -3.33
C ILE A 126 2.31 14.49 -4.85
N ALA A 127 1.85 13.52 -5.65
CA ALA A 127 1.76 13.65 -7.10
C ALA A 127 0.61 12.77 -7.66
N ASN A 128 -0.12 13.33 -8.61
CA ASN A 128 -1.12 12.63 -9.42
C ASN A 128 -0.97 13.12 -10.87
N ILE A 129 -0.21 12.40 -11.66
CA ILE A 129 0.17 12.78 -13.02
C ILE A 129 -0.62 11.92 -13.98
N THR A 130 -1.33 12.55 -14.90
CA THR A 130 -2.08 11.86 -15.95
C THR A 130 -1.60 12.32 -17.30
N LEU A 131 -1.18 11.38 -18.15
CA LEU A 131 -0.82 11.62 -19.54
C LEU A 131 -1.86 10.93 -20.41
N GLU A 132 -2.54 11.70 -21.25
CA GLU A 132 -3.55 11.17 -22.17
C GLU A 132 -2.93 10.30 -23.26
N LYS A 133 -3.79 9.62 -24.03
CA LYS A 133 -3.39 8.81 -25.18
C LYS A 133 -2.63 9.65 -26.22
#